data_AF-A0A0D3V979-F1
#
_entry.id   AF-A0A0D3V979-F1
#
_cell.length_a   1.000
_cell.length_b   1.000
_cell.length_c   1.000
_cell.angle_alpha   90.00
_cell.angle_beta   90.00
_cell.angle_gamma   90.00
#
_symmetry.space_group_name_H-M   'P 1'
#
loop_
_entity.id
_entity.type
_entity.pdbx_description
1 polymer ?
#
loop_
_entity_poly.entity_id
_entity_poly.type
_entity_poly.pdbx_seq_one_letter_code
_entity_poly.pdbx_strand_id
1 'polypeptide(L)'
;MIDENHRIYFNENNAWIHQKFLVKKINEMTPYLSRILDEGTKEGFFKVEHAQETAEFLLTAVNFMLDPGIFELEDSKLEEKKNVVKNIVKNVVIKD
;
A
#
# COMPACT_ATOMS: atom_id res chain seq x y z
N MET A 1 -10.58 12.25 32.91
CA MET A 1 -11.26 12.95 31.81
C MET A 1 -10.41 12.72 30.58
N ILE A 2 -10.78 11.72 29.78
CA ILE A 2 -10.10 11.42 28.52
C ILE A 2 -10.69 12.40 27.52
N ASP A 3 -9.83 13.22 26.94
CA ASP A 3 -10.15 14.30 25.99
C ASP A 3 -11.16 13.84 24.93
N GLU A 4 -12.31 14.51 24.89
CA GLU A 4 -13.40 14.32 23.94
C GLU A 4 -12.94 14.47 22.48
N ASN A 5 -11.78 15.08 22.22
CA ASN A 5 -11.20 15.22 20.88
C ASN A 5 -10.66 13.92 20.27
N HIS A 6 -10.36 12.89 21.06
CA HIS A 6 -9.84 11.62 20.54
C HIS A 6 -10.94 10.69 20.00
N ARG A 7 -12.22 11.00 20.26
CA ARG A 7 -13.39 10.24 19.76
C ARG A 7 -13.96 10.76 18.44
N ILE A 8 -13.48 11.90 17.94
CA ILE A 8 -14.06 12.59 16.76
C ILE A 8 -13.78 11.83 15.44
N TYR A 9 -12.87 10.85 15.43
CA TYR A 9 -12.49 10.14 14.20
C TYR A 9 -13.29 8.87 13.88
N PHE A 10 -14.08 8.32 14.82
CA PHE A 10 -15.02 7.22 14.52
C PHE A 10 -16.33 7.78 13.95
N ASN A 11 -16.31 8.14 12.67
CA ASN A 11 -17.50 8.55 11.92
C ASN A 11 -17.37 7.98 10.51
N GLU A 12 -18.39 7.31 9.99
CA GLU A 12 -18.39 6.66 8.67
C GLU A 12 -17.98 7.60 7.53
N ASN A 13 -18.25 8.91 7.69
CA ASN A 13 -17.79 9.96 6.78
C ASN A 13 -16.25 10.06 6.71
N ASN A 14 -15.56 9.85 7.83
CA ASN A 14 -14.09 9.84 7.87
C ASN A 14 -13.53 8.59 7.19
N ALA A 15 -14.19 7.43 7.34
CA ALA A 15 -13.80 6.21 6.66
C ALA A 15 -13.97 6.32 5.14
N TRP A 16 -15.06 6.94 4.67
CA TRP A 16 -15.27 7.18 3.24
C TRP A 16 -14.27 8.16 2.64
N ILE A 17 -13.99 9.27 3.34
CA ILE A 17 -12.97 10.24 2.91
C ILE A 17 -11.58 9.58 2.88
N HIS A 18 -11.25 8.78 3.91
CA HIS A 18 -10.02 8.00 3.99
C HIS A 18 -9.87 7.05 2.80
N GLN A 19 -10.92 6.31 2.47
CA GLN A 19 -10.90 5.41 1.31
C GLN A 19 -10.71 6.17 -0.01
N LYS A 20 -11.40 7.31 -0.21
CA LYS A 20 -11.19 8.16 -1.40
C LYS A 20 -9.77 8.70 -1.47
N PHE A 21 -9.20 9.08 -0.34
CA PHE A 21 -7.83 9.54 -0.26
C PHE A 21 -6.84 8.43 -0.65
N LEU A 22 -7.03 7.20 -0.16
CA LEU A 22 -6.22 6.05 -0.55
C LEU A 22 -6.28 5.78 -2.04
N VAL A 23 -7.49 5.76 -2.64
CA VAL A 23 -7.66 5.57 -4.09
C VAL A 23 -6.96 6.68 -4.88
N LYS A 24 -7.14 7.94 -4.47
CA LYS A 24 -6.45 9.07 -5.11
C LYS A 24 -4.93 8.93 -5.03
N LYS A 25 -4.41 8.59 -3.85
CA LYS A 25 -2.97 8.36 -3.63
C LYS A 25 -2.45 7.23 -4.53
N ILE A 26 -3.16 6.11 -4.63
CA ILE A 26 -2.77 5.00 -5.49
C ILE A 26 -2.70 5.46 -6.95
N ASN A 27 -3.74 6.14 -7.45
CA ASN A 27 -3.78 6.64 -8.82
C ASN A 27 -2.65 7.63 -9.13
N GLU A 28 -2.35 8.55 -8.20
CA GLU A 28 -1.27 9.53 -8.36
C GLU A 28 0.12 8.89 -8.26
N MET A 29 0.30 7.86 -7.42
CA MET A 29 1.59 7.21 -7.22
C MET A 29 1.92 6.15 -8.29
N THR A 30 0.90 5.55 -8.92
CA THR A 30 1.08 4.45 -9.88
C THR A 30 2.02 4.80 -11.03
N PRO A 31 1.92 5.95 -11.72
CA PRO A 31 2.83 6.29 -12.81
C PRO A 31 4.30 6.35 -12.38
N TYR A 32 4.57 6.79 -11.16
CA TYR A 32 5.93 6.88 -10.64
C TYR A 32 6.52 5.50 -10.32
N LEU A 33 5.75 4.64 -9.64
CA LEU A 33 6.21 3.29 -9.34
C LEU A 33 6.33 2.46 -10.63
N SER A 34 5.40 2.62 -11.57
CA SER A 34 5.45 1.99 -12.90
C SER A 34 6.76 2.30 -13.61
N ARG A 35 7.17 3.58 -13.60
CA ARG A 35 8.45 3.99 -14.18
C ARG A 35 9.65 3.34 -13.49
N ILE A 36 9.66 3.25 -12.17
CA ILE A 36 10.73 2.57 -11.41
C ILE A 36 10.80 1.08 -11.77
N LEU A 37 9.66 0.41 -11.91
CA LEU A 37 9.60 -1.01 -12.28
C LEU A 37 10.09 -1.24 -13.71
N ASP A 38 9.71 -0.37 -14.65
CA ASP A 38 10.15 -0.43 -16.04
C ASP A 38 11.66 -0.17 -16.18
N GLU A 39 12.19 0.88 -15.53
CA GLU A 39 13.62 1.20 -15.50
C GLU A 39 14.43 0.05 -14.85
N GLY A 40 14.03 -0.42 -13.68
CA GLY A 40 14.72 -1.53 -13.01
C GLY A 40 14.61 -2.86 -13.78
N THR A 41 13.56 -3.06 -14.59
CA THR A 41 13.48 -4.22 -15.50
C THR A 41 14.46 -4.08 -16.67
N LYS A 42 14.58 -2.89 -17.27
CA LYS A 42 15.56 -2.61 -18.34
C LYS A 42 17.00 -2.76 -17.86
N GLU A 43 17.27 -2.41 -16.60
CA GLU A 43 18.58 -2.55 -15.96
C GLU A 43 18.87 -3.98 -15.46
N GLY A 44 17.88 -4.88 -15.51
CA GLY A 44 18.03 -6.27 -15.08
C GLY A 44 17.90 -6.51 -13.57
N PHE A 45 17.47 -5.51 -12.80
CA PHE A 45 17.18 -5.65 -11.36
C PHE A 45 15.83 -6.31 -11.09
N PHE A 46 14.86 -6.12 -11.98
CA PHE A 46 13.50 -6.65 -11.85
C PHE A 46 13.09 -7.50 -13.06
N LYS A 47 12.05 -8.33 -12.89
CA LYS A 47 11.44 -9.16 -13.93
C LYS A 47 9.94 -8.89 -13.95
N VAL A 48 9.57 -7.75 -14.53
CA VAL A 48 8.18 -7.25 -14.59
C VAL A 48 7.76 -7.00 -16.03
N GLU A 49 6.73 -7.72 -16.52
CA GLU A 49 6.21 -7.57 -17.89
C GLU A 49 5.18 -6.45 -18.03
N HIS A 50 4.39 -6.21 -16.97
CA HIS A 50 3.27 -5.26 -16.94
C HIS A 50 3.50 -4.23 -15.83
N ALA A 51 4.42 -3.28 -16.06
CA ALA A 51 4.90 -2.37 -15.02
C ALA A 51 3.80 -1.50 -14.40
N GLN A 52 2.85 -1.03 -15.21
CA GLN A 52 1.73 -0.20 -14.75
C GLN A 52 0.79 -0.98 -13.83
N GLU A 53 0.32 -2.14 -14.27
CA GLU A 53 -0.59 -3.02 -13.54
C GLU A 53 0.10 -3.58 -12.29
N THR A 54 1.39 -3.89 -12.37
CA THR A 54 2.19 -4.33 -11.22
C THR A 54 2.32 -3.22 -10.18
N ALA A 55 2.56 -1.98 -10.61
CA ALA A 55 2.63 -0.83 -9.71
C ALA A 55 1.29 -0.59 -9.01
N GLU A 56 0.18 -0.62 -9.75
CA GLU A 56 -1.17 -0.47 -9.21
C GLU A 56 -1.50 -1.58 -8.20
N PHE A 57 -1.17 -2.83 -8.54
CA PHE A 57 -1.34 -3.98 -7.66
C PHE A 57 -0.54 -3.84 -6.36
N LEU A 58 0.75 -3.51 -6.45
CA LEU A 58 1.62 -3.35 -5.28
C LEU A 58 1.15 -2.21 -4.38
N LEU A 59 0.82 -1.05 -4.95
CA LEU A 59 0.33 0.09 -4.18
C LEU A 59 -1.00 -0.22 -3.52
N THR A 60 -1.91 -0.90 -4.22
CA THR A 60 -3.19 -1.34 -3.64
C THR A 60 -2.95 -2.31 -2.49
N ALA A 61 -2.18 -3.37 -2.71
CA ALA A 61 -1.91 -4.38 -1.69
C ALA A 61 -1.28 -3.75 -0.44
N VAL A 62 -0.23 -2.94 -0.59
CA VAL A 62 0.47 -2.31 0.54
C VAL A 62 -0.42 -1.33 1.29
N ASN A 63 -1.13 -0.44 0.58
CA ASN A 63 -1.93 0.60 1.22
C ASN A 63 -3.15 0.03 1.93
N PHE A 64 -3.75 -1.08 1.47
CA PHE A 64 -4.89 -1.69 2.15
C PHE A 64 -4.45 -2.70 3.22
N MET A 65 -3.48 -3.57 2.95
CA MET A 65 -3.07 -4.63 3.88
C MET A 65 -2.48 -4.11 5.20
N LEU A 66 -1.92 -2.90 5.17
CA LEU A 66 -1.25 -2.26 6.31
C LEU A 66 -2.11 -1.15 6.95
N ASP A 67 -3.36 -0.99 6.52
CA ASP A 67 -4.24 0.07 7.02
C ASP A 67 -5.06 -0.40 8.23
N PRO A 68 -4.81 0.12 9.44
CA PRO A 68 -5.56 -0.25 10.64
C PRO A 68 -7.02 0.26 10.63
N GLY A 69 -7.35 1.22 9.75
CA GLY A 69 -8.71 1.71 9.54
C GLY A 69 -9.53 0.84 8.59
N ILE A 70 -8.90 -0.09 7.85
CA ILE A 70 -9.56 -1.05 6.95
C ILE A 70 -9.61 -2.44 7.57
N PHE A 71 -8.49 -2.89 8.12
CA PHE A 71 -8.41 -4.13 8.89
C PHE A 71 -8.14 -3.77 10.35
N GLU A 72 -8.92 -4.31 11.29
CA GLU A 72 -8.69 -4.12 12.73
C GLU A 72 -7.39 -4.83 13.17
N LEU A 73 -6.25 -4.20 12.86
CA LEU A 73 -4.92 -4.72 13.11
C LEU A 73 -4.44 -4.25 14.48
N GLU A 74 -4.08 -5.20 15.34
CA GLU A 74 -3.30 -4.91 16.54
C GLU A 74 -1.88 -4.45 16.15
N ASP A 75 -1.32 -3.51 16.90
CA ASP A 75 0.00 -2.91 16.61
C ASP A 75 1.12 -3.97 16.45
N SER A 76 1.07 -5.04 17.25
CA SER A 76 2.02 -6.16 17.18
C SER A 76 1.97 -6.91 15.85
N LYS A 77 0.77 -7.05 15.25
CA LYS A 77 0.56 -7.71 13.95
C LYS A 77 0.90 -6.80 12.78
N LEU A 78 0.80 -5.48 12.97
CA LEU A 78 1.16 -4.51 11.94
C LEU A 78 2.65 -4.60 11.59
N GLU A 79 3.52 -4.70 12.59
CA GLU A 79 4.97 -4.79 12.35
C GLU A 79 5.37 -6.12 11.69
N GLU A 80 4.74 -7.22 12.09
CA GLU A 80 4.89 -8.52 11.43
C GLU A 80 4.48 -8.42 9.94
N LYS A 81 3.31 -7.85 9.66
CA LYS A 81 2.80 -7.66 8.29
C LYS A 81 3.72 -6.81 7.44
N LYS A 82 4.29 -5.71 7.97
CA LYS A 82 5.26 -4.89 7.23
C LYS A 82 6.47 -5.72 6.77
N ASN A 83 6.97 -6.61 7.62
CA ASN A 83 8.10 -7.48 7.26
C ASN A 83 7.72 -8.51 6.20
N VAL A 84 6.53 -9.11 6.32
CA VAL A 84 6.00 -10.04 5.31
C VAL A 84 5.80 -9.35 3.96
N VAL A 85 5.23 -8.14 3.95
CA VAL A 85 4.98 -7.36 2.74
C VAL A 85 6.29 -7.06 1.99
N LYS A 86 7.39 -6.74 2.68
CA LYS A 86 8.70 -6.56 2.03
C LYS A 86 9.10 -7.80 1.22
N ASN A 87 8.92 -8.99 1.79
CA ASN A 87 9.24 -10.25 1.12
C ASN A 87 8.28 -10.53 -0.05
N ILE A 88 6.98 -10.26 0.11
CA ILE A 88 6.00 -10.40 -0.98
C ILE A 88 6.36 -9.48 -2.15
N VAL A 89 6.60 -8.19 -1.88
CA VAL A 89 6.99 -7.21 -2.90
C VAL A 89 8.23 -7.71 -3.63
N LYS A 90 9.26 -8.14 -2.90
CA LYS A 90 10.49 -8.69 -3.48
C LYS A 90 10.19 -9.83 -4.45
N ASN A 91 9.36 -10.81 -4.04
CA ASN A 91 9.03 -11.98 -4.87
C ASN A 91 8.14 -11.63 -6.08
N VAL A 92 7.38 -10.53 -6.01
CA VAL A 92 6.56 -10.06 -7.13
C VAL A 92 7.44 -9.40 -8.20
N VAL A 93 8.47 -8.65 -7.80
CA VAL A 93 9.32 -7.90 -8.75
C VAL A 93 10.59 -8.64 -9.16
N ILE A 94 11.07 -9.58 -8.35
CA ILE A 94 12.23 -10.42 -8.61
C ILE A 94 11.72 -11.86 -8.69
N LYS A 95 11.77 -12.43 -9.89
CA LYS A 95 11.40 -13.83 -10.13
C LYS A 95 12.67 -14.57 -10.55
N ASP A 96 13.04 -15.60 -9.80
CA ASP A 96 14.15 -16.50 -10.15
C ASP A 96 14.03 -17.04 -11.60
#